data_AF-A0A4Q4D435-F1
#
_entry.id   AF-A0A4Q4D435-F1
#
_cell.length_a   1.000
_cell.length_b   1.000
_cell.length_c   1.000
_cell.angle_alpha   90.00
_cell.angle_beta   90.00
_cell.angle_gamma   90.00
#
_symmetry.space_group_name_H-M   'P 1'
#
loop_
_entity.id
_entity.type
_entity.pdbx_description
1 polymer ?
#
loop_
_entity_poly.entity_id
_entity_poly.type
_entity_poly.pdbx_seq_one_letter_code
_entity_poly.pdbx_strand_id
1 'polypeptide(L)'
;MPAGAPAGRRHPARHARGQGHVRPAQHLRHRARVRGPGRAAQRARRRDRDLPGHLIHPYLEPPVPHALAHRGGALLAGNEQVENTLEAFRRAVELGYAYVETDVHVSADGVVYAFHDLSLSRMTGDEAAIETLTGDQVDAVVMGGRAPIPRLSAVLEALPATRFNIDVKSDAAVEPTLDVIARAGAQ
;
A
#
# COMPACT_ATOMS: atom_id res chain seq x y z
N MET A 1 34.04 -4.27 -55.92
CA MET A 1 33.29 -4.71 -57.13
C MET A 1 33.08 -6.21 -57.03
N PRO A 2 31.94 -6.80 -57.43
CA PRO A 2 30.77 -6.24 -58.15
C PRO A 2 29.48 -6.35 -57.30
N ALA A 3 28.25 -5.97 -57.63
CA ALA A 3 27.51 -5.28 -58.70
C ALA A 3 26.21 -4.77 -58.02
N GLY A 4 25.59 -3.63 -58.35
CA GLY A 4 24.73 -3.45 -59.52
C GLY A 4 23.34 -2.97 -59.06
N ALA A 5 22.94 -1.77 -59.54
CA ALA A 5 21.65 -1.08 -59.31
C ALA A 5 20.47 -1.82 -60.04
N PRO A 6 19.18 -1.37 -60.10
CA PRO A 6 18.71 0.03 -60.08
C PRO A 6 17.32 0.33 -59.45
N ALA A 7 16.96 1.61 -59.54
CA ALA A 7 15.70 2.25 -59.16
C ALA A 7 14.49 1.81 -60.00
N GLY A 8 13.30 1.79 -59.36
CA GLY A 8 11.99 1.69 -59.99
C GLY A 8 11.05 2.78 -59.50
N ARG A 9 10.68 3.72 -60.39
CA ARG A 9 9.58 4.68 -60.21
C ARG A 9 8.23 3.96 -60.30
N ARG A 10 7.19 4.47 -59.63
CA ARG A 10 5.81 4.67 -60.16
C ARG A 10 4.92 5.44 -59.17
N HIS A 11 4.32 6.52 -59.68
CA HIS A 11 3.20 7.29 -59.10
C HIS A 11 1.91 6.41 -59.05
N PRO A 12 0.92 6.78 -58.22
CA PRO A 12 -0.18 7.59 -58.76
C PRO A 12 -0.71 8.69 -57.83
N ALA A 13 -1.32 9.69 -58.47
CA ALA A 13 -2.12 10.76 -57.89
C ALA A 13 -3.32 10.22 -57.09
N ARG A 14 -3.90 11.06 -56.20
CA ARG A 14 -5.36 11.17 -55.98
C ARG A 14 -5.77 12.36 -55.09
N HIS A 15 -6.55 13.23 -55.72
CA HIS A 15 -7.72 13.98 -55.24
C HIS A 15 -7.74 14.77 -53.91
N ALA A 16 -7.73 16.10 -54.09
CA ALA A 16 -8.85 17.02 -53.83
C ALA A 16 -9.72 16.84 -52.57
N ARG A 17 -9.53 17.82 -51.67
CA ARG A 17 -10.47 18.50 -50.77
C ARG A 17 -11.95 18.09 -50.89
N GLY A 18 -12.47 17.43 -49.86
CA GLY A 18 -13.88 17.40 -49.50
C GLY A 18 -14.12 18.18 -48.21
N GLN A 19 -14.80 19.31 -48.31
CA GLN A 19 -15.32 20.06 -47.16
C GLN A 19 -16.54 19.30 -46.60
N GLY A 20 -16.33 18.53 -45.54
CA GLY A 20 -17.41 17.97 -44.73
C GLY A 20 -17.78 18.93 -43.61
N HIS A 21 -18.89 19.66 -43.75
CA HIS A 21 -19.54 20.34 -42.65
C HIS A 21 -20.06 19.30 -41.64
N VAL A 22 -19.32 19.10 -40.55
CA VAL A 22 -19.80 18.34 -39.39
C VAL A 22 -20.53 19.34 -38.47
N ARG A 23 -21.84 19.15 -38.33
CA ARG A 23 -22.66 19.89 -37.35
C ARG A 23 -22.18 19.56 -35.93
N PRO A 24 -22.08 20.54 -35.01
CA PRO A 24 -21.70 20.24 -33.63
C PRO A 24 -22.82 19.45 -32.94
N ALA A 25 -22.48 18.27 -32.42
CA ALA A 25 -23.33 17.52 -31.50
C ALA A 25 -23.51 18.34 -30.22
N GLN A 26 -24.76 18.71 -29.93
CA GLN A 26 -25.14 19.34 -28.68
C GLN A 26 -25.06 18.29 -27.56
N HIS A 27 -23.93 18.25 -26.86
CA HIS A 27 -23.80 17.45 -25.65
C HIS A 27 -24.66 18.07 -24.53
N LEU A 28 -25.82 17.47 -24.28
CA LEU A 28 -26.62 17.74 -23.07
C LEU A 28 -25.75 17.46 -21.83
N ARG A 29 -25.40 18.52 -21.10
CA ARG A 29 -24.81 18.40 -19.76
C ARG A 29 -25.91 18.01 -18.76
N HIS A 30 -26.16 16.72 -18.58
CA HIS A 30 -26.86 16.24 -17.39
C HIS A 30 -25.92 16.30 -16.19
N ARG A 31 -25.88 17.45 -15.50
CA ARG A 31 -25.36 17.51 -14.13
C ARG A 31 -26.37 16.83 -13.22
N ALA A 32 -26.14 15.56 -12.90
CA ALA A 32 -26.80 14.90 -11.79
C ALA A 32 -26.43 15.66 -10.50
N ARG A 33 -27.41 16.34 -9.89
CA ARG A 33 -27.25 16.89 -8.55
C ARG A 33 -27.21 15.72 -7.58
N VAL A 34 -26.03 15.38 -7.08
CA VAL A 34 -25.90 14.48 -5.92
C VAL A 34 -26.56 15.18 -4.74
N ARG A 35 -27.72 14.69 -4.30
CA ARG A 35 -28.35 15.16 -3.07
C ARG A 35 -27.44 14.77 -1.90
N GLY A 36 -26.86 15.78 -1.24
CA GLY A 36 -26.14 15.58 0.02
C GLY A 36 -27.06 14.96 1.08
N PRO A 37 -26.48 14.26 2.08
CA PRO A 37 -27.27 13.54 3.07
C PRO A 37 -28.20 14.50 3.83
N GLY A 38 -29.45 14.07 4.02
CA GLY A 38 -30.48 14.86 4.70
C GLY A 38 -30.10 15.22 6.14
N ARG A 39 -30.71 16.27 6.69
CA ARG A 39 -30.42 16.82 8.04
C ARG A 39 -30.44 15.79 9.17
N ALA A 40 -31.18 14.68 9.02
CA ALA A 40 -31.19 13.56 9.96
C ALA A 40 -29.85 12.79 9.99
N ALA A 41 -29.23 12.53 8.84
CA ALA A 41 -27.91 11.88 8.75
C ALA A 41 -26.78 12.79 9.26
N GLN A 42 -26.92 14.12 9.12
CA GLN A 42 -26.01 15.09 9.76
C GLN A 42 -26.20 15.16 11.27
N ARG A 43 -27.42 14.92 11.80
CA ARG A 43 -27.69 14.86 13.25
C ARG A 43 -27.24 13.54 13.88
N ALA A 44 -27.35 12.41 13.19
CA ALA A 44 -26.85 11.12 13.67
C ALA A 44 -25.30 11.14 13.83
N ARG A 45 -24.58 11.73 12.87
CA ARG A 45 -23.11 11.95 12.94
C ARG A 45 -22.65 12.85 14.10
N ARG A 46 -23.56 13.59 14.75
CA ARG A 46 -23.24 14.42 15.92
C ARG A 46 -23.37 13.67 17.24
N ARG A 47 -24.14 12.57 17.31
CA ARG A 47 -24.37 11.83 18.56
C ARG A 47 -23.23 10.85 18.91
N ASP A 48 -22.47 10.38 17.92
CA ASP A 48 -21.29 9.51 18.14
C ASP A 48 -20.03 10.24 18.61
N ARG A 49 -20.04 11.58 18.67
CA ARG A 49 -18.86 12.36 19.07
C ARG A 49 -18.69 12.51 20.58
N ASP A 50 -19.67 12.07 21.35
CA ASP A 50 -19.70 12.23 22.81
C ASP A 50 -19.67 10.86 23.52
N LEU A 51 -18.92 9.88 22.97
CA LEU A 51 -18.52 8.74 23.79
C LEU A 51 -17.63 9.31 24.91
N PRO A 52 -17.95 9.07 26.19
CA PRO A 52 -17.11 9.59 27.27
C PRO A 52 -15.67 9.06 27.09
N GLY A 53 -14.67 9.92 27.27
CA GLY A 53 -13.26 9.66 26.91
C GLY A 53 -12.61 8.43 27.57
N HIS A 54 -13.30 7.77 28.51
CA HIS A 54 -12.87 6.48 29.07
C HIS A 54 -13.26 5.26 28.21
N LEU A 55 -14.03 5.45 27.12
CA LEU A 55 -14.41 4.38 26.19
C LEU A 55 -13.54 4.32 24.94
N ILE A 56 -12.63 5.28 24.74
CA ILE A 56 -11.73 5.31 23.59
C ILE A 56 -10.37 4.79 24.05
N HIS A 57 -9.91 3.71 23.41
CA HIS A 57 -8.57 3.19 23.68
C HIS A 57 -7.52 4.27 23.35
N PRO A 58 -6.42 4.44 24.13
CA PRO A 58 -5.39 5.44 23.85
C PRO A 58 -4.78 5.36 22.44
N TYR A 59 -4.82 4.16 21.85
CA TYR A 59 -4.48 3.94 20.45
C TYR A 59 -5.32 4.81 19.51
N LEU A 60 -6.59 5.11 19.79
CA LEU A 60 -7.51 5.84 18.91
C LEU A 60 -7.71 7.32 19.30
N GLU A 61 -6.89 7.88 20.17
CA GLU A 61 -6.97 9.29 20.56
C GLU A 61 -6.26 10.22 19.56
N PRO A 62 -6.83 11.39 19.22
CA PRO A 62 -8.18 11.86 19.56
C PRO A 62 -9.29 11.11 18.79
N PRO A 63 -10.55 11.09 19.26
CA PRO A 63 -11.66 10.35 18.64
C PRO A 63 -12.18 10.99 17.35
N VAL A 64 -11.31 11.02 16.35
CA VAL A 64 -11.57 11.49 15.00
C VAL A 64 -11.27 10.34 14.02
N PRO A 65 -11.75 10.42 12.77
CA PRO A 65 -11.32 9.47 11.76
C PRO A 65 -9.80 9.52 11.58
N HIS A 66 -9.14 8.37 11.77
CA HIS A 66 -7.71 8.21 11.54
C HIS A 66 -7.46 7.62 10.15
N ALA A 67 -6.48 8.18 9.44
CA ALA A 67 -6.00 7.60 8.20
C ALA A 67 -4.87 6.62 8.51
N LEU A 68 -5.01 5.37 8.09
CA LEU A 68 -4.00 4.32 8.25
C LEU A 68 -3.33 4.09 6.90
N ALA A 69 -2.00 4.25 6.83
CA ALA A 69 -1.25 3.92 5.63
C ALA A 69 -1.13 2.40 5.49
N HIS A 70 -2.01 1.80 4.69
CA HIS A 70 -2.03 0.36 4.41
C HIS A 70 -0.69 -0.12 3.85
N ARG A 71 -0.04 -1.04 4.57
CA ARG A 71 1.30 -1.58 4.31
C ARG A 71 2.40 -0.53 4.14
N GLY A 72 2.31 0.57 4.89
CA GLY A 72 3.20 1.71 4.70
C GLY A 72 2.92 2.54 3.45
N GLY A 73 1.68 2.50 2.95
CA GLY A 73 1.29 3.21 1.74
C GLY A 73 1.73 2.49 0.46
N ALA A 74 1.38 1.20 0.33
CA ALA A 74 1.74 0.36 -0.82
C ALA A 74 1.35 0.95 -2.19
N LEU A 75 0.35 1.84 -2.23
CA LEU A 75 -0.13 2.47 -3.47
C LEU A 75 0.49 3.86 -3.74
N LEU A 76 1.45 4.29 -2.93
CA LEU A 76 2.23 5.49 -3.21
C LEU A 76 3.19 5.21 -4.36
N ALA A 77 3.35 6.20 -5.26
CA ALA A 77 4.30 6.10 -6.36
C ALA A 77 5.73 5.87 -5.81
N GLY A 78 6.33 4.74 -6.20
CA GLY A 78 7.64 4.29 -5.74
C GLY A 78 7.61 3.26 -4.61
N ASN A 79 6.44 2.93 -4.06
CA ASN A 79 6.26 1.95 -2.98
C ASN A 79 5.73 0.58 -3.47
N GLU A 80 5.40 0.43 -4.76
CA GLU A 80 4.69 -0.74 -5.30
C GLU A 80 5.46 -2.06 -5.15
N GLN A 81 6.79 -1.99 -5.01
CA GLN A 81 7.68 -3.15 -4.84
C GLN A 81 8.40 -3.17 -3.48
N VAL A 82 8.00 -2.27 -2.57
CA VAL A 82 8.61 -2.13 -1.24
C VAL A 82 7.52 -1.92 -0.17
N GLU A 83 6.31 -2.44 -0.39
CA GLU A 83 5.28 -2.49 0.65
C GLU A 83 5.79 -3.20 1.91
N ASN A 84 5.28 -2.83 3.08
CA ASN A 84 5.73 -3.35 4.39
C ASN A 84 7.24 -3.17 4.69
N THR A 85 7.96 -2.33 3.95
CA THR A 85 9.36 -2.00 4.27
C THR A 85 9.47 -0.81 5.22
N LEU A 86 10.60 -0.72 5.93
CA LEU A 86 10.92 0.46 6.72
C LEU A 86 10.99 1.75 5.88
N GLU A 87 11.40 1.65 4.61
CA GLU A 87 11.36 2.77 3.67
C GLU A 87 9.92 3.26 3.43
N ALA A 88 8.99 2.33 3.13
CA ALA A 88 7.58 2.66 2.93
C ALA A 88 6.96 3.27 4.20
N PHE A 89 7.22 2.68 5.37
CA PHE A 89 6.73 3.20 6.64
C PHE A 89 7.24 4.61 6.93
N ARG A 90 8.54 4.88 6.75
CA ARG A 90 9.12 6.22 6.93
C ARG A 90 8.47 7.23 5.99
N ARG A 91 8.27 6.87 4.72
CA ARG A 91 7.62 7.74 3.75
C ARG A 91 6.17 8.05 4.13
N ALA A 92 5.42 7.08 4.64
CA ALA A 92 4.06 7.33 5.16
C ALA A 92 4.08 8.33 6.32
N VAL A 93 5.01 8.17 7.27
CA VAL A 93 5.18 9.08 8.41
C VAL A 93 5.59 10.49 7.95
N GLU A 94 6.51 10.60 6.98
CA GLU A 94 6.91 11.89 6.37
C GLU A 94 5.75 12.62 5.69
N LEU A 95 4.76 11.88 5.16
CA LEU A 95 3.52 12.43 4.61
C LEU A 95 2.50 12.85 5.68
N GLY A 96 2.81 12.64 6.96
CA GLY A 96 1.98 13.05 8.10
C GLY A 96 1.04 11.97 8.63
N TYR A 97 1.18 10.70 8.21
CA TYR A 97 0.42 9.62 8.79
C TYR A 97 0.94 9.30 10.20
N ALA A 98 0.07 9.46 11.20
CA ALA A 98 0.35 9.02 12.57
C ALA A 98 0.07 7.51 12.78
N TYR A 99 -0.71 6.92 11.86
CA TYR A 99 -1.08 5.52 11.90
C TYR A 99 -0.64 4.82 10.62
N VAL A 100 -0.05 3.66 10.80
CA VAL A 100 0.42 2.78 9.72
C VAL A 100 -0.16 1.40 9.97
N GLU A 101 -0.55 0.73 8.90
CA GLU A 101 -0.93 -0.67 8.98
C GLU A 101 0.19 -1.53 8.36
N THR A 102 0.38 -2.71 8.94
CA THR A 102 1.35 -3.70 8.50
C THR A 102 0.78 -5.10 8.66
N ASP A 103 1.31 -6.02 7.86
CA ASP A 103 1.02 -7.45 7.93
C ASP A 103 2.20 -8.18 8.55
N VAL A 104 1.97 -9.24 9.33
CA VAL A 104 3.08 -10.02 9.91
C VAL A 104 2.96 -11.52 9.72
N HIS A 105 4.12 -12.13 9.48
CA HIS A 105 4.37 -13.58 9.50
C HIS A 105 5.51 -13.90 10.47
N VAL A 106 5.62 -15.16 10.86
CA VAL A 106 6.72 -15.67 11.70
C VAL A 106 7.57 -16.67 10.93
N SER A 107 8.89 -16.62 11.09
CA SER A 107 9.84 -17.59 10.55
C SER A 107 9.81 -18.91 11.33
N ALA A 108 10.45 -19.95 10.78
CA ALA A 108 10.56 -21.28 11.38
C ALA A 108 11.24 -21.29 12.76
N ASP A 109 12.06 -20.27 13.04
CA ASP A 109 12.79 -20.06 14.31
C ASP A 109 12.21 -18.92 15.15
N GLY A 110 10.99 -18.45 14.85
CA GLY A 110 10.22 -17.56 15.73
C GLY A 110 10.46 -16.06 15.54
N VAL A 111 11.13 -15.63 14.46
CA VAL A 111 11.36 -14.22 14.16
C VAL A 111 10.17 -13.64 13.38
N VAL A 112 9.64 -12.51 13.82
CA VAL A 112 8.47 -11.87 13.21
C VAL A 112 8.89 -10.86 12.15
N TYR A 113 8.30 -10.98 10.95
CA TYR A 113 8.59 -10.17 9.77
C TYR A 113 7.35 -9.43 9.28
N ALA A 114 7.54 -8.18 8.83
CA ALA A 114 6.49 -7.42 8.18
C ALA A 114 6.38 -7.83 6.69
N PHE A 115 5.36 -8.59 6.34
CA PHE A 115 5.14 -9.10 4.99
C PHE A 115 3.69 -9.52 4.81
N HIS A 116 3.10 -9.28 3.63
CA HIS A 116 1.67 -9.55 3.42
C HIS A 116 1.36 -10.96 2.92
N ASP A 117 1.98 -11.36 1.82
CA ASP A 117 1.57 -12.55 1.08
C ASP A 117 1.96 -13.83 1.84
N LEU A 118 1.29 -14.94 1.53
CA LEU A 118 1.62 -16.25 2.10
C LEU A 118 2.98 -16.78 1.62
N SER A 119 3.40 -16.38 0.42
CA SER A 119 4.71 -16.73 -0.16
C SER A 119 5.43 -15.51 -0.69
N LEU A 120 6.74 -15.64 -0.89
CA LEU A 120 7.60 -14.58 -1.39
C LEU A 120 7.41 -14.28 -2.90
N SER A 121 6.53 -15.02 -3.59
CA SER A 121 6.50 -15.14 -5.05
C SER A 121 6.24 -13.80 -5.74
N ARG A 122 5.22 -13.06 -5.31
CA ARG A 122 4.86 -11.76 -5.92
C ARG A 122 6.00 -10.73 -5.79
N MET A 123 6.74 -10.76 -4.69
CA MET A 123 7.74 -9.73 -4.35
C MET A 123 9.16 -10.07 -4.81
N THR A 124 9.46 -11.36 -4.97
CA THR A 124 10.83 -11.85 -5.15
C THR A 124 10.97 -12.91 -6.23
N GLY A 125 9.88 -13.59 -6.59
CA GLY A 125 9.88 -14.77 -7.47
C GLY A 125 10.18 -16.10 -6.76
N ASP A 126 10.44 -16.09 -5.45
CA ASP A 126 10.61 -17.32 -4.65
C ASP A 126 9.25 -17.81 -4.13
N GLU A 127 8.97 -19.10 -4.26
CA GLU A 127 7.71 -19.72 -3.80
C GLU A 127 7.71 -20.09 -2.31
N ALA A 128 8.83 -19.92 -1.61
CA ALA A 128 8.92 -20.20 -0.18
C ALA A 128 7.93 -19.34 0.64
N ALA A 129 7.41 -19.93 1.72
CA ALA A 129 6.66 -19.22 2.74
C ALA A 129 7.60 -18.83 3.88
N ILE A 130 7.36 -17.68 4.52
CA ILE A 130 8.22 -17.20 5.61
C ILE A 130 8.29 -18.23 6.75
N GLU A 131 7.18 -18.91 7.05
CA GLU A 131 7.10 -19.95 8.09
C GLU A 131 7.99 -21.17 7.83
N THR A 132 8.47 -21.38 6.60
CA THR A 132 9.37 -22.48 6.25
C THR A 132 10.85 -22.08 6.21
N LEU A 133 11.16 -20.81 6.46
CA LEU A 133 12.51 -20.25 6.42
C LEU A 133 12.98 -19.87 7.82
N THR A 134 14.29 -19.93 8.09
CA THR A 134 14.87 -19.33 9.30
C THR A 134 14.95 -17.81 9.17
N GLY A 135 15.08 -17.09 10.29
CA GLY A 135 15.22 -15.65 10.26
C GLY A 135 16.41 -15.18 9.42
N ASP A 136 17.54 -15.89 9.51
CA ASP A 136 18.72 -15.58 8.69
C ASP A 136 18.45 -15.75 7.17
N GLN A 137 17.62 -16.74 6.80
CA GLN A 137 17.21 -16.91 5.40
C GLN A 137 16.29 -15.79 4.94
N VAL A 138 15.32 -15.37 5.78
CA VAL A 138 14.40 -14.27 5.46
C VAL A 138 15.14 -12.93 5.38
N ASP A 139 16.10 -12.67 6.28
CA ASP A 139 16.92 -11.46 6.27
C ASP A 139 17.74 -11.30 5.00
N ALA A 140 18.10 -12.40 4.34
CA ALA A 140 18.84 -12.40 3.07
C ALA A 140 17.95 -12.06 1.86
N VAL A 141 16.62 -12.06 2.02
CA VAL A 141 15.67 -11.78 0.94
C VAL A 141 15.61 -10.27 0.67
N VAL A 142 15.74 -9.89 -0.61
CA VAL A 142 15.63 -8.50 -1.05
C VAL A 142 14.41 -8.33 -1.96
N MET A 143 13.45 -7.54 -1.52
CA MET A 143 12.23 -7.19 -2.26
C MET A 143 12.53 -6.12 -3.31
N GLY A 144 12.06 -6.36 -4.54
CA GLY A 144 12.21 -5.43 -5.65
C GLY A 144 13.66 -5.02 -5.97
N GLY A 145 14.64 -5.80 -5.52
CA GLY A 145 16.07 -5.46 -5.61
C GLY A 145 16.48 -4.22 -4.80
N ARG A 146 15.65 -3.78 -3.84
CA ARG A 146 15.81 -2.49 -3.14
C ARG A 146 15.93 -2.61 -1.63
N ALA A 147 15.06 -3.41 -1.00
CA ALA A 147 14.90 -3.38 0.45
C ALA A 147 14.71 -4.80 1.02
N PRO A 148 15.25 -5.08 2.22
CA PRO A 148 14.99 -6.35 2.89
C PRO A 148 13.55 -6.41 3.40
N ILE A 149 13.08 -7.63 3.69
CA ILE A 149 11.86 -7.83 4.49
C ILE A 149 12.20 -7.45 5.94
N PRO A 150 11.60 -6.40 6.53
CA PRO A 150 12.03 -5.95 7.83
C PRO A 150 11.45 -6.84 8.94
N ARG A 151 12.28 -7.14 9.94
CA ARG A 151 11.80 -7.68 11.22
C ARG A 151 10.88 -6.67 11.89
N LEU A 152 9.78 -7.12 12.48
CA LEU A 152 8.83 -6.24 13.18
C LEU A 152 9.51 -5.43 14.29
N SER A 153 10.45 -6.05 15.03
CA SER A 153 11.22 -5.36 16.07
C SER A 153 11.96 -4.12 15.56
N ALA A 154 12.60 -4.23 14.39
CA ALA A 154 13.32 -3.13 13.77
C ALA A 154 12.38 -2.02 13.29
N VAL A 155 11.17 -2.37 12.84
CA VAL A 155 10.13 -1.40 12.46
C VAL A 155 9.66 -0.60 13.68
N LEU A 156 9.33 -1.28 14.78
CA LEU A 156 8.87 -0.63 16.01
C LEU A 156 9.96 0.24 16.65
N GLU A 157 11.21 -0.24 16.67
CA GLU A 157 12.37 0.54 17.15
C GLU A 157 12.61 1.80 16.33
N ALA A 158 12.50 1.70 15.00
CA ALA A 158 12.76 2.83 14.11
C ALA A 158 11.64 3.88 14.11
N LEU A 159 10.43 3.52 14.51
CA LEU A 159 9.23 4.37 14.46
C LEU A 159 8.45 4.38 15.78
N PRO A 160 9.08 4.76 16.91
CA PRO A 160 8.50 4.60 18.26
C PRO A 160 7.30 5.52 18.54
N ALA A 161 7.10 6.57 17.73
CA ALA A 161 5.97 7.48 17.83
C ALA A 161 4.79 7.09 16.91
N THR A 162 4.98 6.13 16.02
CA THR A 162 3.97 5.70 15.05
C THR A 162 3.05 4.67 15.69
N ARG A 163 1.75 4.82 15.44
CA ARG A 163 0.75 3.83 15.86
C ARG A 163 0.59 2.77 14.79
N PHE A 164 0.81 1.51 15.15
CA PHE A 164 0.71 0.40 14.22
C PHE A 164 -0.61 -0.36 14.40
N ASN A 165 -1.31 -0.60 13.30
CA ASN A 165 -2.30 -1.66 13.19
C ASN A 165 -1.59 -2.89 12.60
N ILE A 166 -1.50 -3.97 13.36
CA ILE A 166 -0.76 -5.17 12.95
C ILE A 166 -1.76 -6.27 12.60
N ASP A 167 -1.81 -6.65 11.32
CA ASP A 167 -2.58 -7.80 10.85
C ASP A 167 -1.73 -9.08 10.94
N VAL A 168 -2.09 -9.95 11.90
CA VAL A 168 -1.37 -11.20 12.15
C VAL A 168 -1.92 -12.28 11.22
N LYS A 169 -1.10 -12.73 10.26
CA LYS A 169 -1.57 -13.58 9.15
C LYS A 169 -1.71 -15.06 9.48
N SER A 170 -1.19 -15.52 10.62
CA SER A 170 -1.31 -16.90 11.06
C SER A 170 -1.37 -17.01 12.58
N ASP A 171 -2.03 -18.05 13.08
CA ASP A 171 -2.11 -18.31 14.53
C ASP A 171 -0.72 -18.48 15.15
N ALA A 172 0.22 -19.09 14.42
CA ALA A 172 1.60 -19.27 14.86
C ALA A 172 2.34 -17.95 15.09
N ALA A 173 1.95 -16.88 14.41
CA ALA A 173 2.57 -15.56 14.56
C ALA A 173 2.02 -14.75 15.74
N VAL A 174 0.92 -15.18 16.38
CA VAL A 174 0.27 -14.42 17.46
C VAL A 174 1.19 -14.24 18.66
N GLU A 175 1.63 -15.34 19.29
CA GLU A 175 2.49 -15.25 20.49
C GLU A 175 3.83 -14.55 20.20
N PRO A 176 4.56 -14.88 19.11
CA PRO A 176 5.80 -14.17 18.76
C PRO A 176 5.58 -12.66 18.53
N THR A 177 4.45 -12.26 17.94
CA THR A 177 4.13 -10.85 17.73
C THR A 177 3.91 -10.13 19.06
N LEU A 178 3.17 -10.73 20.00
CA LEU A 178 2.96 -10.17 21.34
C LEU A 178 4.29 -10.02 22.09
N ASP A 179 5.18 -11.01 21.99
CA ASP A 179 6.53 -10.95 22.57
C ASP A 179 7.35 -9.79 22.01
N VAL A 180 7.32 -9.57 20.69
CA VAL A 180 8.01 -8.44 20.05
C VAL A 180 7.46 -7.10 20.53
N ILE A 181 6.14 -6.96 20.59
CA ILE A 181 5.47 -5.73 21.08
C ILE A 181 5.89 -5.45 22.53
N ALA A 182 5.84 -6.46 23.40
CA ALA A 182 6.21 -6.32 24.81
C ALA A 182 7.69 -5.93 24.98
N ARG A 183 8.60 -6.56 24.23
CA ARG A 183 10.04 -6.24 24.27
C ARG A 183 10.36 -4.85 23.73
N ALA A 184 9.59 -4.36 22.75
CA ALA A 184 9.73 -3.01 22.22
C ALA A 184 9.18 -1.93 23.19
N GLY A 185 8.49 -2.33 24.27
CA GLY A 185 7.82 -1.38 25.16
C GLY A 185 6.64 -0.65 24.49
N ALA A 186 6.12 -1.20 23.39
CA ALA A 186 4.92 -0.70 22.74
C ALA A 186 3.67 -1.08 23.55
N GLN A 187 2.64 -0.24 23.50
CA GLN A 187 1.40 -0.35 24.27
C GLN A 187 0.17 -0.41 23.38
#